data_AF-A0A074VY61-F1
#
_entry.id   AF-A0A074VY61-F1
#
_cell.length_a   1.000
_cell.length_b   1.000
_cell.length_c   1.000
_cell.angle_alpha   90.00
_cell.angle_beta   90.00
_cell.angle_gamma   90.00
#
_symmetry.space_group_name_H-M   'P 1'
#
loop_
_entity.id
_entity.type
_entity.pdbx_description
1 polymer ?
#
loop_
_entity_poly.entity_id
_entity_poly.type
_entity_poly.pdbx_seq_one_letter_code
_entity_poly.pdbx_strand_id
1 'polypeptide(L)'
;MKKINKIIIISCYISFIVLTALYMAVTFSDAKIIFGLARHGEETLATIVTSESYVYRNREYYLVTAEFTDKYNKTYITNTIKTENSLKPGDKITIIYNKFSPQVADRKDNSLRKKKFNINLYICFIFIILTIQGYQEFKSSPNFWRSKRKYKHKL
;
A
#
# COMPACT_ATOMS: atom_id res chain seq x y z
N MET A 1 2.47 -32.25 24.77
CA MET A 1 1.44 -31.23 24.45
C MET A 1 0.17 -31.91 23.95
N LYS A 2 -0.99 -31.63 24.57
CA LYS A 2 -2.30 -32.14 24.09
C LYS A 2 -2.56 -31.64 22.66
N LYS A 3 -3.24 -32.43 21.81
CA LYS A 3 -3.58 -32.08 20.41
C LYS A 3 -4.18 -30.66 20.28
N ILE A 4 -4.99 -30.26 21.25
CA ILE A 4 -5.63 -28.94 21.33
C ILE A 4 -4.60 -27.81 21.39
N ASN A 5 -3.57 -27.92 22.25
CA ASN A 5 -2.53 -26.89 22.36
C ASN A 5 -1.75 -26.71 21.05
N LYS A 6 -1.56 -27.79 20.29
CA LYS A 6 -0.86 -27.73 18.99
C LYS A 6 -1.68 -27.01 17.93
N ILE A 7 -3.00 -27.20 17.91
CA ILE A 7 -3.92 -26.51 16.98
C ILE A 7 -3.97 -25.01 17.29
N ILE A 8 -4.07 -24.64 18.56
CA ILE A 8 -4.10 -23.23 18.99
C ILE A 8 -2.81 -22.51 18.56
N ILE A 9 -1.64 -23.13 18.78
CA ILE A 9 -0.35 -22.54 18.39
C ILE A 9 -0.26 -22.33 16.87
N ILE A 10 -0.69 -23.30 16.08
CA ILE A 10 -0.69 -23.18 14.61
C ILE A 10 -1.63 -22.05 14.16
N SER A 11 -2.82 -21.95 14.75
CA SER A 11 -3.80 -20.89 14.45
C SER A 11 -3.24 -19.49 14.76
N CYS A 12 -2.60 -19.33 15.93
CA CYS A 12 -1.94 -18.09 16.30
C CYS A 12 -0.82 -17.73 15.31
N TYR A 13 -0.05 -18.72 14.84
CA TYR A 13 1.04 -18.50 13.89
C TYR A 13 0.52 -18.04 12.51
N ILE A 14 -0.53 -18.67 12.01
CA ILE A 14 -1.18 -18.26 10.75
C ILE A 14 -1.73 -16.84 10.88
N SER A 15 -2.42 -16.54 11.98
CA SER A 15 -2.97 -15.20 12.24
C SER A 15 -1.88 -14.14 12.26
N PHE A 16 -0.74 -14.43 12.89
CA PHE A 16 0.41 -13.55 12.91
C PHE A 16 0.96 -13.30 11.49
N ILE A 17 1.13 -14.35 10.68
CA ILE A 17 1.60 -14.20 9.28
C ILE A 17 0.64 -13.32 8.48
N VAL A 18 -0.66 -13.58 8.55
CA VAL A 18 -1.66 -12.78 7.81
C VAL A 18 -1.62 -11.31 8.24
N LEU A 19 -1.54 -11.04 9.55
CA LEU A 19 -1.44 -9.68 10.07
C LEU A 19 -0.18 -8.97 9.58
N THR A 20 0.98 -9.63 9.62
CA THR A 20 2.25 -9.05 9.17
C THR A 20 2.21 -8.71 7.67
N ALA A 21 1.65 -9.59 6.84
CA ALA A 21 1.50 -9.36 5.41
C ALA A 21 0.58 -8.17 5.10
N LEU A 22 -0.51 -8.02 5.87
CA LEU A 22 -1.45 -6.92 5.70
C LEU A 22 -0.81 -5.58 6.08
N TYR A 23 -0.06 -5.52 7.19
CA TYR A 23 0.71 -4.32 7.58
C TYR A 23 1.74 -3.94 6.51
N MET A 24 2.47 -4.91 5.96
CA MET A 24 3.44 -4.66 4.90
C MET A 24 2.77 -4.13 3.63
N ALA A 25 1.66 -4.73 3.20
CA ALA A 25 0.93 -4.32 2.01
C ALA A 25 0.43 -2.87 2.11
N VAL A 26 -0.17 -2.51 3.25
CA VAL A 26 -0.62 -1.13 3.51
C VAL A 26 0.58 -0.17 3.51
N THR A 27 1.67 -0.53 4.18
CA THR A 27 2.87 0.32 4.26
C THR A 27 3.50 0.54 2.89
N PHE A 28 3.56 -0.48 2.02
CA PHE A 28 4.05 -0.32 0.64
C PHE A 28 3.13 0.54 -0.22
N SER A 29 1.81 0.40 -0.06
CA SER A 29 0.84 1.26 -0.75
C SER A 29 1.03 2.72 -0.34
N ASP A 30 1.15 2.99 0.97
CA ASP A 30 1.39 4.32 1.50
C ASP A 30 2.76 4.88 1.04
N ALA A 31 3.81 4.06 1.00
CA ALA A 31 5.13 4.44 0.50
C ALA A 31 5.07 4.90 -0.96
N LYS A 32 4.31 4.19 -1.82
CA LYS A 32 4.13 4.58 -3.23
C LYS A 32 3.49 5.97 -3.36
N ILE A 33 2.47 6.23 -2.55
CA ILE A 33 1.77 7.53 -2.54
C ILE A 33 2.70 8.63 -2.02
N ILE A 34 3.37 8.40 -0.89
CA ILE A 34 4.29 9.37 -0.27
C ILE A 34 5.47 9.67 -1.19
N PHE A 35 6.03 8.65 -1.84
CA PHE A 35 7.12 8.84 -2.80
C PHE A 35 6.64 9.59 -4.05
N GLY A 36 5.43 9.31 -4.53
CA GLY A 36 4.78 10.10 -5.58
C GLY A 36 4.65 11.57 -5.19
N LEU A 37 4.20 11.84 -3.96
CA LEU A 37 4.10 13.19 -3.39
C LEU A 37 5.47 13.86 -3.25
N ALA A 38 6.51 13.15 -2.80
CA ALA A 38 7.85 13.69 -2.65
C ALA A 38 8.55 13.95 -4.00
N ARG A 39 8.31 13.08 -5.00
CA ARG A 39 8.92 13.17 -6.33
C ARG A 39 8.28 14.27 -7.19
N HIS A 40 6.97 14.42 -7.10
CA HIS A 40 6.23 15.42 -7.86
C HIS A 40 6.01 16.72 -7.08
N GLY A 41 6.29 16.70 -5.77
CA GLY A 41 6.59 17.84 -4.91
C GLY A 41 5.43 18.76 -4.58
N GLU A 42 4.33 18.75 -5.34
CA GLU A 42 3.37 19.83 -5.29
C GLU A 42 1.94 19.31 -5.37
N GLU A 43 1.20 19.46 -4.27
CA GLU A 43 -0.25 19.30 -4.25
C GLU A 43 -0.87 20.58 -4.83
N THR A 44 -1.75 20.48 -5.82
CA THR A 44 -2.51 21.61 -6.36
C THR A 44 -4.00 21.34 -6.30
N LEU A 45 -4.78 22.41 -6.22
CA LEU A 45 -6.23 22.34 -6.30
C LEU A 45 -6.66 22.16 -7.75
N ALA A 46 -7.56 21.22 -7.96
CA ALA A 46 -8.18 20.97 -9.25
C ALA A 46 -9.71 20.93 -9.10
N THR A 47 -10.41 21.27 -10.17
CA THR A 47 -11.87 21.14 -10.25
C THR A 47 -12.20 20.02 -11.23
N ILE A 48 -13.06 19.09 -10.83
CA ILE A 48 -13.53 18.04 -11.73
C ILE A 48 -14.47 18.65 -12.77
N VAL A 49 -14.20 18.40 -14.04
CA VAL A 49 -14.98 18.86 -15.19
C VAL A 49 -15.92 17.75 -15.67
N THR A 50 -15.38 16.54 -15.83
CA THR A 50 -16.15 15.36 -16.24
C THR A 50 -15.79 14.15 -15.39
N SER A 51 -16.72 13.21 -15.29
CA SER A 51 -16.55 11.96 -14.55
C SER A 51 -17.32 10.85 -15.27
N GLU A 52 -16.60 9.78 -15.62
CA GLU A 52 -17.16 8.60 -16.28
C GLU A 52 -16.79 7.36 -15.47
N SER A 53 -17.76 6.50 -15.17
CA SER A 53 -17.50 5.22 -14.49
C SER A 53 -17.30 4.10 -15.51
N TYR A 54 -16.44 3.15 -15.15
CA TYR A 54 -16.26 1.91 -15.89
C TYR A 54 -15.94 0.77 -14.92
N VAL A 55 -16.34 -0.44 -15.29
CA VAL A 55 -16.09 -1.63 -14.47
C VAL A 55 -14.93 -2.43 -15.05
N TYR A 56 -13.94 -2.75 -14.23
CA TYR A 56 -12.83 -3.61 -14.60
C TYR A 56 -12.61 -4.67 -13.52
N ARG A 57 -12.65 -5.95 -13.90
CA ARG A 57 -12.48 -7.09 -12.97
C ARG A 57 -13.38 -7.00 -11.71
N ASN A 58 -14.67 -6.71 -11.91
CA ASN A 58 -15.68 -6.53 -10.85
C ASN A 58 -15.38 -5.39 -9.85
N ARG A 59 -14.52 -4.44 -10.21
CA ARG A 59 -14.32 -3.20 -9.45
C ARG A 59 -14.75 -2.01 -10.29
N GLU A 60 -15.46 -1.08 -9.66
CA GLU A 60 -15.85 0.19 -10.26
C GLU A 60 -14.68 1.17 -10.19
N TYR A 61 -14.40 1.81 -11.31
CA TYR A 61 -13.37 2.81 -11.46
C TYR A 61 -13.98 4.04 -12.13
N TYR A 62 -13.35 5.20 -11.91
CA TYR A 62 -13.74 6.46 -12.50
C TYR A 62 -12.58 7.04 -13.31
N LEU A 63 -12.89 7.50 -14.52
CA LEU A 63 -12.07 8.37 -15.34
C LEU A 63 -12.61 9.79 -15.15
N VAL A 64 -11.83 10.64 -14.49
CA VAL A 64 -12.23 12.01 -14.16
C VAL A 64 -11.33 12.98 -14.89
N THR A 65 -11.91 13.96 -15.58
CA THR A 65 -11.13 15.06 -16.14
C THR A 65 -11.06 16.16 -15.10
N ALA A 66 -9.85 16.52 -14.69
CA ALA A 66 -9.60 17.57 -13.71
C ALA A 66 -8.94 18.77 -14.39
N GLU A 67 -9.45 19.96 -14.10
CA GLU A 67 -8.86 21.24 -14.50
C GLU A 67 -8.08 21.85 -13.33
N PHE A 68 -6.84 22.25 -13.57
CA PHE A 68 -5.99 22.91 -12.59
C PHE A 68 -5.03 23.90 -13.26
N THR A 69 -4.59 24.89 -12.50
CA THR A 69 -3.65 25.91 -13.01
C THR A 69 -2.23 25.36 -12.99
N ASP A 70 -1.53 25.47 -14.12
CA ASP A 70 -0.09 25.26 -14.23
C ASP A 70 0.63 26.30 -13.38
N LYS A 71 1.39 25.86 -12.38
CA LYS A 71 2.09 26.75 -11.46
C LYS A 71 3.18 27.55 -12.17
N TYR A 72 3.81 26.99 -13.20
CA TYR A 72 4.94 27.61 -13.90
C TYR A 72 4.48 28.62 -14.94
N ASN A 73 3.37 28.32 -15.64
CA ASN A 73 2.91 29.10 -16.79
C ASN A 73 1.57 29.82 -16.57
N LYS A 74 0.94 29.62 -15.40
CA LYS A 74 -0.40 30.16 -15.05
C LYS A 74 -1.50 29.83 -16.07
N THR A 75 -1.32 28.77 -16.85
CA THR A 75 -2.29 28.27 -17.83
C THR A 75 -3.17 27.21 -17.22
N TYR A 76 -4.44 27.12 -17.61
CA TYR A 76 -5.30 25.99 -17.22
C TYR A 76 -4.89 24.73 -17.97
N ILE A 77 -4.70 23.63 -17.25
CA ILE A 77 -4.43 22.30 -17.78
C ILE A 77 -5.63 21.42 -17.45
N THR A 78 -6.12 20.70 -18.44
CA THR A 78 -7.11 19.64 -18.27
C THR A 78 -6.44 18.30 -18.51
N ASN A 79 -6.60 17.37 -17.57
CA ASN A 79 -6.05 16.03 -17.70
C ASN A 79 -7.00 14.99 -17.12
N THR A 80 -6.99 13.81 -17.73
CA THR A 80 -7.77 12.67 -17.28
C THR A 80 -7.00 11.89 -16.21
N ILE A 81 -7.68 11.60 -15.10
CA ILE A 81 -7.15 10.89 -13.94
C ILE A 81 -8.00 9.65 -13.71
N LYS A 82 -7.35 8.51 -13.50
CA LYS A 82 -8.00 7.27 -13.09
C LYS A 82 -8.04 7.18 -11.56
N THR A 83 -9.22 6.96 -11.00
CA THR A 83 -9.44 6.86 -9.56
C THR A 83 -10.48 5.78 -9.22
N GLU A 84 -10.44 5.23 -8.01
CA GLU A 84 -11.49 4.35 -7.48
C GLU A 84 -12.58 5.16 -6.75
N ASN A 85 -12.34 6.45 -6.52
CA ASN A 85 -13.28 7.33 -5.82
C ASN A 85 -14.32 7.92 -6.77
N SER A 86 -15.60 7.82 -6.39
CA SER A 86 -16.69 8.50 -7.08
C SER A 86 -16.58 10.00 -6.87
N LEU A 87 -16.24 10.73 -7.93
CA LEU A 87 -16.14 12.19 -7.94
C LEU A 87 -17.13 12.74 -8.97
N LYS A 88 -17.73 13.91 -8.68
CA LYS A 88 -18.72 14.54 -9.55
C LYS A 88 -18.14 15.81 -10.19
N PRO A 89 -18.65 16.20 -11.38
CA PRO A 89 -18.39 17.52 -11.94
C PRO A 89 -18.65 18.63 -10.91
N GLY A 90 -17.71 19.57 -10.77
CA GLY A 90 -17.73 20.65 -9.79
C GLY A 90 -16.98 20.35 -8.47
N ASP A 91 -16.57 19.11 -8.21
CA ASP A 91 -15.81 18.76 -7.01
C ASP A 91 -14.39 19.36 -7.04
N LYS A 92 -13.99 20.04 -5.96
CA LYS A 92 -12.68 20.75 -5.87
C LYS A 92 -11.49 19.91 -5.37
N ILE A 93 -11.11 18.82 -6.01
CA ILE A 93 -10.08 17.91 -5.45
C ILE A 93 -8.68 18.51 -5.27
N THR A 94 -7.87 17.85 -4.42
CA THR A 94 -6.42 18.05 -4.42
C THR A 94 -5.81 16.99 -5.33
N ILE A 95 -4.84 17.36 -6.17
CA ILE A 95 -4.09 16.43 -7.02
C ILE A 95 -2.60 16.54 -6.75
N ILE A 96 -1.89 15.45 -6.98
CA ILE A 96 -0.42 15.45 -7.11
C ILE A 96 -0.11 16.04 -8.48
N TYR A 97 0.50 17.23 -8.52
CA TYR A 97 0.79 17.94 -9.76
C TYR A 97 1.79 17.15 -10.60
N ASN A 98 1.37 16.83 -11.81
CA ASN A 98 2.24 16.39 -12.88
C ASN A 98 1.59 16.86 -14.18
N LYS A 99 2.33 17.65 -14.97
CA LYS A 99 1.83 18.24 -16.21
C LYS A 99 1.26 17.19 -17.19
N PHE A 100 1.81 15.97 -17.19
CA PHE A 100 1.46 14.91 -18.14
C PHE A 100 0.59 13.81 -17.52
N SER A 101 0.68 13.58 -16.22
CA SER A 101 -0.03 12.48 -15.57
C SER A 101 -0.39 12.80 -14.11
N PRO A 102 -1.32 13.74 -13.87
CA PRO A 102 -1.74 14.10 -12.52
C PRO A 102 -2.49 12.93 -11.88
N GLN A 103 -2.44 12.88 -10.55
CA GLN A 103 -3.10 11.84 -9.76
C GLN A 103 -3.92 12.50 -8.66
N VAL A 104 -5.08 11.92 -8.33
CA VAL A 104 -5.88 12.42 -7.19
C VAL A 104 -5.05 12.27 -5.92
N ALA A 105 -4.78 13.38 -5.23
CA ALA A 105 -4.24 13.35 -3.89
C ALA A 105 -5.42 13.07 -2.95
N ASP A 106 -5.57 11.80 -2.58
CA ASP A 106 -6.63 11.29 -1.70
C ASP A 106 -6.99 12.28 -0.57
N ARG A 107 -8.24 12.76 -0.60
CA ARG A 107 -8.60 14.12 -0.15
C ARG A 107 -8.90 14.27 1.35
N LYS A 108 -8.71 13.23 2.17
CA LYS A 108 -8.88 13.31 3.65
C LYS A 108 -7.89 12.47 4.46
N ASP A 109 -7.41 11.34 3.94
CA ASP A 109 -6.57 10.40 4.73
C ASP A 109 -5.05 10.54 4.53
N ASN A 110 -4.59 11.30 3.53
CA ASN A 110 -3.15 11.36 3.23
C ASN A 110 -2.30 12.01 4.34
N SER A 111 -2.85 12.99 5.07
CA SER A 111 -2.17 13.56 6.24
C SER A 111 -2.00 12.51 7.35
N LEU A 112 -3.04 11.72 7.59
CA LEU A 112 -3.01 10.65 8.59
C LEU A 112 -2.09 9.49 8.14
N ARG A 113 -2.13 9.12 6.87
CA ARG A 113 -1.21 8.15 6.24
C ARG A 113 0.23 8.60 6.38
N LYS A 114 0.56 9.85 6.02
CA LYS A 114 1.91 10.44 6.22
C LYS A 114 2.35 10.36 7.67
N LYS A 115 1.48 10.71 8.63
CA LYS A 115 1.77 10.63 10.07
C LYS A 115 1.99 9.20 10.55
N LYS A 116 1.16 8.25 10.10
CA LYS A 116 1.23 6.84 10.52
C LYS A 116 2.31 6.04 9.78
N PHE A 117 2.79 6.52 8.63
CA PHE A 117 3.74 5.80 7.79
C PHE A 117 5.00 5.41 8.55
N ASN A 118 5.61 6.34 9.29
CA ASN A 118 6.82 6.05 10.06
C ASN A 118 6.60 4.98 11.14
N ILE A 119 5.44 5.00 11.80
CA ILE A 119 5.06 4.00 12.80
C ILE A 119 4.86 2.64 12.14
N ASN A 120 4.11 2.59 11.04
CA ASN A 120 3.86 1.36 10.29
C ASN A 120 5.15 0.77 9.71
N LEU A 121 6.04 1.62 9.22
CA LEU A 121 7.36 1.24 8.73
C LEU A 121 8.22 0.63 9.85
N TYR A 122 8.22 1.24 11.04
CA TYR A 122 8.92 0.71 12.21
C TYR A 122 8.37 -0.66 12.64
N ILE A 123 7.04 -0.82 12.65
CA ILE A 123 6.39 -2.11 12.93
C ILE A 123 6.81 -3.17 11.89
N CYS A 124 6.88 -2.81 10.60
CA CYS A 124 7.34 -3.71 9.55
C CYS A 124 8.80 -4.14 9.77
N PHE A 125 9.69 -3.22 10.16
CA PHE A 125 11.07 -3.57 10.50
C PHE A 125 11.16 -4.54 11.69
N ILE A 126 10.35 -4.34 12.74
CA ILE A 126 10.26 -5.27 13.86
C ILE A 126 9.85 -6.67 13.36
N PHE A 127 8.83 -6.76 12.52
CA PHE A 127 8.39 -8.05 11.97
C PHE A 127 9.48 -8.75 11.15
N ILE A 128 10.23 -8.00 10.35
CA ILE A 128 11.35 -8.54 9.57
C ILE A 128 12.45 -9.07 10.51
N ILE A 129 12.84 -8.29 11.53
CA ILE A 129 13.87 -8.68 12.50
C ILE A 129 13.45 -9.94 13.26
N LEU A 130 12.21 -9.99 13.78
CA LEU A 130 11.68 -11.16 14.48
C LEU A 130 11.64 -12.40 13.58
N THR A 131 11.28 -12.24 12.31
CA THR A 131 11.26 -13.34 11.33
C THR A 131 12.67 -13.88 11.08
N ILE A 132 13.66 -12.99 10.94
CA ILE A 132 15.07 -13.36 10.77
C ILE A 132 15.60 -14.09 12.02
N GLN A 133 15.34 -13.55 13.21
CA GLN A 133 15.75 -14.16 14.48
C GLN A 133 15.12 -15.56 14.64
N GLY A 134 13.80 -15.68 14.43
CA GLY A 134 13.11 -16.97 14.49
C GLY A 134 13.64 -17.98 13.46
N TYR A 135 14.00 -17.53 12.25
CA TYR A 135 14.64 -18.38 11.25
C TYR A 135 16.05 -18.83 11.69
N GLN A 136 16.85 -17.94 12.27
CA GLN A 136 18.18 -18.27 12.79
C GLN A 136 18.10 -19.28 13.93
N GLU A 137 17.19 -19.08 14.90
CA GLU A 137 16.94 -20.03 15.99
C GLU A 137 16.49 -21.38 15.45
N PHE A 138 15.52 -21.41 14.53
CA PHE A 138 15.07 -22.64 13.90
C PHE A 138 16.20 -23.39 13.17
N LYS A 139 17.04 -22.67 12.41
CA LYS A 139 18.19 -23.22 11.69
C LYS A 139 19.28 -23.75 12.63
N SER A 140 19.44 -23.14 13.80
CA SER A 140 20.39 -23.56 14.82
C SER A 140 19.98 -24.85 15.54
N SER A 141 18.71 -25.26 15.44
CA SER A 141 18.22 -26.52 15.99
C SER A 141 18.84 -27.75 15.30
N PRO A 142 19.35 -28.75 16.05
CA PRO A 142 19.85 -30.01 15.48
C PRO A 142 18.80 -30.75 14.63
N ASN A 143 17.51 -30.54 14.93
CA ASN A 143 16.40 -31.16 14.23
C ASN A 143 16.17 -30.59 12.82
N PHE A 144 16.58 -29.34 12.56
CA PHE A 144 16.48 -28.73 11.24
C PHE A 144 17.33 -29.49 10.20
N TRP A 145 18.58 -29.80 10.57
CA TRP A 145 19.50 -30.54 9.69
C TRP A 145 19.09 -32.00 9.52
N ARG A 146 18.51 -32.63 10.55
CA ARG A 146 17.92 -33.98 10.45
C ARG A 146 16.71 -34.02 9.52
N SER A 147 15.82 -33.03 9.62
CA SER A 147 14.68 -32.85 8.71
C SER A 147 15.15 -32.65 7.26
N LYS A 148 16.08 -31.71 7.04
CA LYS A 148 16.62 -31.42 5.70
C LYS A 148 17.28 -32.62 5.03
N ARG A 149 18.01 -33.46 5.77
CA ARG A 149 18.59 -34.72 5.24
C ARG A 149 17.51 -35.73 4.85
N LYS A 150 16.42 -35.84 5.61
CA LYS A 150 15.31 -36.77 5.35
C LYS A 150 14.57 -36.49 4.03
N TYR A 151 14.53 -35.23 3.60
CA TYR A 151 13.98 -34.83 2.31
C TYR A 151 14.99 -34.85 1.16
N LYS A 152 16.30 -34.80 1.45
CA LYS A 152 17.37 -34.86 0.44
C LYS A 152 17.59 -36.26 -0.13
N HIS A 153 17.21 -37.31 0.60
CA HIS A 153 17.32 -38.72 0.19
C HIS A 153 15.99 -39.32 -0.32
N LYS A 154 15.02 -38.48 -0.66
CA LYS A 154 13.71 -38.88 -1.21
C LYS A 154 13.49 -38.45 -2.67
N LEU A 155 14.55 -37.98 -3.33
CA LEU A 155 14.68 -37.81 -4.78
C LEU A 155 15.71 -38.81 -5.27
#